data_AF-A0A3D1AT74-F1
#
_entry.id   AF-A0A3D1AT74-F1
#
_cell.length_a   1.000
_cell.length_b   1.000
_cell.length_c   1.000
_cell.angle_alpha   90.00
_cell.angle_beta   90.00
_cell.angle_gamma   90.00
#
_symmetry.space_group_name_H-M   'P 1'
#
loop_
_entity.id
_entity.type
_entity.pdbx_description
1 polymer ?
#
loop_
_entity_poly.entity_id
_entity_poly.type
_entity_poly.pdbx_seq_one_letter_code
_entity_poly.pdbx_strand_id
1 'polypeptide(L)'
;MHDILTVTFRWLHIASVITLLGGILFARFAVAPAIANQPNLAEAIAARFRPIFYGSALLAVLSGVYNFLQKVHPPKPYHAIFGIKMLLVLHILAAGYLALKPNQPKRNRQFTGIVISGLVIVALSAVLRLISNVPVLVTP
;
A
#
# COMPACT_ATOMS: atom_id res chain seq x y z
N MET A 1 23.46 13.21 9.60
CA MET A 1 22.02 13.41 9.93
C MET A 1 21.09 12.97 8.80
N HIS A 2 21.42 13.21 7.53
CA HIS A 2 20.65 12.78 6.36
C HIS A 2 20.42 11.26 6.29
N ASP A 3 21.43 10.45 6.66
CA ASP A 3 21.33 8.99 6.63
C ASP A 3 20.32 8.43 7.64
N ILE A 4 20.27 8.99 8.86
CA ILE A 4 19.34 8.54 9.92
C ILE A 4 17.90 8.81 9.50
N LEU A 5 17.63 9.98 8.92
CA LEU A 5 16.29 10.31 8.40
C LEU A 5 15.90 9.36 7.26
N THR A 6 16.80 9.11 6.30
CA THR A 6 16.54 8.20 5.18
C THR A 6 16.26 6.77 5.65
N VAL A 7 17.02 6.26 6.62
CA VAL A 7 16.76 4.93 7.22
C VAL A 7 15.42 4.91 7.94
N THR A 8 15.11 5.95 8.70
CA THR A 8 13.84 6.07 9.46
C THR A 8 12.64 6.08 8.51
N PHE A 9 12.68 6.88 7.44
CA PHE A 9 11.58 6.94 6.46
C PHE A 9 11.43 5.64 5.67
N ARG A 10 12.52 4.92 5.39
CA ARG A 10 12.44 3.56 4.81
C ARG A 10 11.76 2.58 5.76
N TRP A 11 12.15 2.59 7.02
CA TRP A 11 11.55 1.72 8.04
C TRP A 11 10.07 2.04 8.23
N LEU A 12 9.71 3.33 8.32
CA LEU A 12 8.34 3.82 8.43
C LEU A 12 7.49 3.44 7.21
N HIS A 13 8.07 3.51 6.00
CA HIS A 13 7.41 3.06 4.78
C HIS A 13 7.09 1.57 4.83
N ILE A 14 8.07 0.73 5.21
CA ILE A 14 7.87 -0.71 5.27
C ILE A 14 6.83 -1.07 6.35
N ALA A 15 6.94 -0.48 7.54
CA ALA A 15 6.02 -0.73 8.65
C ALA A 15 4.57 -0.34 8.30
N SER A 16 4.38 0.81 7.66
CA SER A 16 3.05 1.28 7.23
C SER A 16 2.45 0.40 6.13
N VAL A 17 3.26 -0.03 5.15
CA VAL A 17 2.83 -0.97 4.10
C VAL A 17 2.43 -2.32 4.70
N ILE A 18 3.23 -2.88 5.61
CA ILE A 18 2.92 -4.15 6.29
C ILE A 18 1.62 -4.05 7.08
N THR A 19 1.44 -2.97 7.85
CA THR A 19 0.23 -2.74 8.64
C THR A 19 -1.00 -2.65 7.76
N LEU A 20 -0.91 -1.91 6.65
CA LEU A 20 -2.01 -1.73 5.71
C LEU A 20 -2.38 -3.06 5.03
N LEU A 21 -1.42 -3.69 4.34
CA LEU A 21 -1.63 -4.95 3.60
C LEU A 21 -2.04 -6.09 4.54
N GLY A 22 -1.34 -6.26 5.66
CA GLY A 22 -1.64 -7.28 6.66
C GLY A 22 -3.04 -7.10 7.24
N GLY A 23 -3.42 -5.86 7.57
CA GLY A 23 -4.76 -5.54 8.05
C GLY A 23 -5.86 -5.85 7.03
N ILE A 24 -5.63 -5.56 5.75
CA ILE A 24 -6.58 -5.87 4.67
C ILE A 24 -6.70 -7.38 4.45
N LEU A 25 -5.58 -8.11 4.45
CA LEU A 25 -5.57 -9.57 4.31
C LEU A 25 -6.33 -10.22 5.48
N PHE A 26 -6.05 -9.81 6.71
CA PHE A 26 -6.76 -10.27 7.89
C PHE A 26 -8.26 -9.94 7.82
N ALA A 27 -8.60 -8.71 7.42
CA ALA A 27 -9.99 -8.29 7.26
C ALA A 27 -10.74 -9.14 6.21
N ARG A 28 -10.07 -9.49 5.10
CA ARG A 28 -10.69 -10.25 4.00
C ARG A 28 -10.82 -11.74 4.27
N PHE A 29 -9.79 -12.36 4.85
CA PHE A 29 -9.69 -13.81 4.95
C PHE A 29 -10.07 -14.37 6.32
N ALA A 30 -9.88 -13.60 7.40
CA ALA A 30 -10.25 -14.04 8.75
C ALA A 30 -11.56 -13.38 9.19
N VAL A 31 -11.64 -12.06 9.13
CA VAL A 31 -12.77 -11.30 9.70
C VAL A 31 -14.04 -11.45 8.86
N ALA A 32 -13.97 -11.14 7.56
CA ALA A 32 -15.14 -11.16 6.67
C ALA A 32 -15.92 -12.49 6.68
N PRO A 33 -15.30 -13.69 6.58
CA PRO A 33 -16.05 -14.94 6.68
C PRO A 33 -16.56 -15.22 8.10
N ALA A 34 -15.81 -14.86 9.15
CA ALA A 34 -16.20 -15.11 10.54
C ALA A 34 -17.46 -14.33 10.96
N ILE A 35 -17.71 -13.17 10.36
CA ILE A 35 -18.83 -12.29 10.71
C ILE A 35 -19.85 -12.13 9.57
N ALA A 36 -19.85 -13.04 8.59
CA ALA A 36 -20.67 -12.93 7.38
C ALA A 36 -22.17 -12.72 7.68
N ASN A 37 -22.68 -13.35 8.75
CA ASN A 37 -24.07 -13.27 9.18
C ASN A 37 -24.30 -12.23 10.30
N GLN A 38 -23.30 -11.39 10.62
CA GLN A 38 -23.35 -10.41 11.71
C GLN A 38 -23.04 -8.99 11.18
N PRO A 39 -23.96 -8.36 10.44
CA PRO A 39 -23.71 -7.07 9.77
C PRO A 39 -23.38 -5.93 10.75
N ASN A 40 -23.99 -5.93 11.94
CA ASN A 40 -23.71 -4.92 12.97
C ASN A 40 -22.26 -5.01 13.50
N LEU A 41 -21.75 -6.23 13.67
CA LEU A 41 -20.36 -6.46 14.08
C LEU A 41 -19.38 -6.08 12.95
N ALA A 42 -19.73 -6.37 11.70
CA ALA A 42 -18.95 -5.97 10.53
C ALA A 42 -18.80 -4.45 10.40
N GLU A 43 -19.86 -3.70 10.69
CA GLU A 43 -19.83 -2.24 10.71
C GLU A 43 -18.96 -1.69 11.85
N ALA A 44 -19.08 -2.26 13.06
CA ALA A 44 -18.28 -1.86 14.22
C ALA A 44 -16.77 -2.10 14.01
N ILE A 45 -16.40 -3.25 13.43
CA ILE A 45 -15.00 -3.58 13.12
C ILE A 45 -14.48 -2.64 12.02
N ALA A 46 -15.27 -2.40 10.96
CA ALA A 46 -14.87 -1.47 9.91
C ALA A 46 -14.65 -0.05 10.45
N ALA A 47 -15.52 0.43 11.34
CA ALA A 47 -15.37 1.74 11.97
C ALA A 47 -14.06 1.87 12.78
N ARG A 48 -13.67 0.83 13.51
CA ARG A 48 -12.39 0.78 14.25
C ARG A 48 -11.18 0.64 13.33
N PHE A 49 -11.33 -0.02 12.19
CA PHE A 49 -10.25 -0.20 11.22
C PHE A 49 -10.00 1.06 10.36
N ARG A 50 -11.01 1.90 10.13
CA ARG A 50 -10.89 3.17 9.36
C ARG A 50 -9.66 4.02 9.73
N PRO A 51 -9.44 4.42 11.00
CA PRO A 51 -8.30 5.26 11.35
C PRO A 51 -6.95 4.57 11.09
N ILE A 52 -6.86 3.26 11.33
CA ILE A 52 -5.65 2.46 11.07
C ILE A 52 -5.39 2.41 9.56
N PHE A 53 -6.41 2.17 8.75
CA PHE A 53 -6.32 2.15 7.29
C PHE A 53 -5.83 3.50 6.74
N TYR A 54 -6.49 4.61 7.12
CA TYR A 54 -6.10 5.94 6.62
C TYR A 54 -4.73 6.38 7.14
N GLY A 55 -4.43 6.11 8.42
CA GLY A 55 -3.15 6.45 9.03
C GLY A 55 -1.98 5.69 8.37
N SER A 56 -2.11 4.37 8.21
CA SER A 56 -1.09 3.55 7.55
C SER A 56 -0.96 3.89 6.06
N ALA A 57 -2.07 4.15 5.35
CA ALA A 57 -2.01 4.53 3.95
C ALA A 57 -1.36 5.92 3.74
N LEU A 58 -1.68 6.90 4.59
CA LEU A 58 -1.05 8.22 4.55
C LEU A 58 0.45 8.13 4.84
N LEU A 59 0.84 7.40 5.88
CA LEU A 59 2.25 7.18 6.22
C LEU A 59 2.99 6.48 5.08
N ALA A 60 2.39 5.47 4.45
CA ALA A 60 2.98 4.76 3.31
C ALA A 60 3.19 5.68 2.10
N VAL A 61 2.23 6.55 1.79
CA VAL A 61 2.34 7.54 0.72
C VAL A 61 3.44 8.56 1.01
N LEU A 62 3.38 9.22 2.16
CA LEU A 62 4.33 10.29 2.51
C LEU A 62 5.77 9.77 2.56
N SER A 63 5.98 8.63 3.22
CA SER A 63 7.30 8.00 3.29
C SER A 63 7.77 7.47 1.92
N GLY A 64 6.86 6.98 1.08
CA GLY A 64 7.17 6.52 -0.27
C GLY A 64 7.62 7.66 -1.18
N VAL A 65 6.94 8.81 -1.10
CA VAL A 65 7.33 10.04 -1.83
C VAL A 65 8.67 10.56 -1.33
N TYR A 66 8.89 10.63 -0.01
CA TYR A 66 10.17 11.06 0.55
C TYR A 66 11.34 10.19 0.06
N ASN A 67 11.18 8.86 0.10
CA ASN A 67 12.19 7.92 -0.38
C ASN A 67 12.46 8.04 -1.89
N PHE A 68 11.46 8.46 -2.67
CA PHE A 68 11.61 8.72 -4.10
C PHE A 68 12.39 10.02 -4.36
N LEU A 69 12.04 11.11 -3.66
CA LEU A 69 12.70 12.42 -3.82
C LEU A 69 14.18 12.40 -3.43
N GLN A 70 14.57 11.52 -2.50
CA GLN A 70 15.98 11.34 -2.12
C GLN A 70 16.82 10.61 -3.18
N LYS A 71 16.23 10.10 -4.27
CA LYS A 71 17.00 9.54 -5.39
C LYS A 71 17.43 10.64 -6.36
N VAL A 72 18.73 10.90 -6.39
CA VAL A 72 19.33 12.02 -7.14
C VAL A 72 19.41 11.75 -8.66
N HIS A 73 19.52 10.49 -9.11
CA HIS A 73 19.60 10.13 -10.54
C HIS A 73 18.84 8.83 -10.87
N PRO A 74 17.49 8.84 -10.86
CA PRO A 74 16.71 7.69 -11.29
C PRO A 74 16.83 7.47 -12.82
N PRO A 75 17.04 6.22 -13.29
CA PRO A 75 17.03 5.94 -14.73
C PRO A 75 15.63 6.21 -15.32
N LYS A 76 15.53 6.62 -16.59
CA LYS A 76 14.26 6.99 -17.25
C LYS A 76 13.06 6.05 -16.98
N PRO A 77 13.16 4.70 -17.04
CA PRO A 77 12.02 3.83 -16.75
C PRO A 77 11.54 3.87 -15.29
N TYR A 78 12.36 4.36 -14.37
CA TYR A 78 12.05 4.42 -12.94
C TYR A 78 10.87 5.35 -12.63
N HIS A 79 10.76 6.49 -13.34
CA HIS A 79 9.65 7.42 -13.19
C HIS A 79 8.32 6.82 -13.63
N ALA A 80 8.31 6.09 -14.76
CA ALA A 80 7.11 5.45 -15.27
C ALA A 80 6.60 4.36 -14.31
N ILE A 81 7.49 3.50 -13.83
CA ILE A 81 7.12 2.42 -12.89
C ILE A 81 6.67 3.01 -11.54
N PHE A 82 7.31 4.09 -11.07
CA PHE A 82 6.86 4.80 -9.87
C PHE A 82 5.46 5.40 -10.05
N GLY A 83 5.18 6.02 -11.21
CA GLY A 83 3.85 6.52 -11.54
C GLY A 83 2.77 5.43 -11.50
N ILE A 84 3.05 4.25 -12.10
CA ILE A 84 2.16 3.09 -12.04
C ILE A 84 1.93 2.64 -10.59
N LYS A 85 2.99 2.59 -9.77
CA LYS A 85 2.87 2.25 -8.34
C LYS A 85 1.95 3.25 -7.62
N MET A 86 2.06 4.54 -7.90
CA MET A 86 1.19 5.57 -7.31
C MET A 86 -0.27 5.45 -7.75
N LEU A 87 -0.53 5.10 -9.02
CA LEU A 87 -1.90 4.83 -9.50
C LEU A 87 -2.53 3.63 -8.77
N LEU A 88 -1.77 2.57 -8.51
CA LEU A 88 -2.24 1.43 -7.73
C LEU A 88 -2.48 1.79 -6.26
N VAL A 89 -1.66 2.65 -5.67
CA VAL A 89 -1.89 3.14 -4.30
C VAL A 89 -3.17 3.97 -4.24
N LEU A 90 -3.41 4.83 -5.23
CA LEU A 90 -4.66 5.58 -5.36
C LEU A 90 -5.85 4.64 -5.50
N HIS A 91 -5.72 3.54 -6.24
CA HIS A 91 -6.75 2.51 -6.34
C HIS A 91 -7.05 1.86 -4.99
N ILE A 92 -6.03 1.51 -4.19
CA ILE A 92 -6.19 0.96 -2.84
C ILE A 92 -6.93 1.97 -1.94
N LEU A 93 -6.56 3.25 -1.99
CA LEU A 93 -7.22 4.31 -1.23
C LEU A 93 -8.69 4.48 -1.63
N ALA A 94 -8.98 4.54 -2.93
CA ALA A 94 -10.34 4.68 -3.43
C ALA A 94 -11.20 3.45 -3.09
N ALA A 95 -10.69 2.24 -3.33
CA ALA A 95 -11.40 1.01 -3.03
C ALA A 95 -11.58 0.82 -1.52
N GLY A 96 -10.59 1.19 -0.70
CA GLY A 96 -10.67 1.13 0.76
C GLY A 96 -11.64 2.15 1.33
N TYR A 97 -11.63 3.38 0.82
CA TYR A 97 -12.62 4.40 1.18
C TYR A 97 -14.05 3.91 0.92
N LEU A 98 -14.29 3.31 -0.25
CA LEU A 98 -15.58 2.73 -0.59
C LEU A 98 -15.91 1.51 0.29
N ALA A 99 -14.97 0.61 0.53
CA ALA A 99 -15.18 -0.58 1.35
C ALA A 99 -15.50 -0.23 2.80
N LEU A 100 -14.88 0.83 3.32
CA LEU A 100 -15.07 1.29 4.69
C LEU A 100 -16.33 2.12 4.87
N LYS A 101 -17.04 2.54 3.82
CA LYS A 101 -18.29 3.31 3.95
C LYS A 101 -19.39 2.44 4.60
N PRO A 102 -20.33 3.04 5.38
CA PRO A 102 -21.43 2.29 5.97
C PRO A 102 -22.33 1.65 4.92
N ASN A 103 -22.90 0.49 5.26
CA ASN A 103 -23.92 -0.21 4.48
C ASN A 103 -23.50 -0.51 3.02
N GLN A 104 -22.32 -1.10 2.83
CA GLN A 104 -21.74 -1.37 1.50
C GLN A 104 -21.90 -2.83 1.07
N PRO A 105 -22.79 -3.15 0.12
CA PRO A 105 -23.02 -4.53 -0.33
C PRO A 105 -21.85 -5.11 -1.13
N LYS A 106 -20.96 -4.25 -1.66
CA LYS A 106 -19.81 -4.65 -2.49
C LYS A 106 -18.48 -4.67 -1.71
N ARG A 107 -18.53 -4.55 -0.38
CA ARG A 107 -17.36 -4.49 0.52
C ARG A 107 -16.39 -5.67 0.28
N ASN A 108 -16.93 -6.88 0.09
CA ASN A 108 -16.11 -8.08 -0.11
C ASN A 108 -15.35 -8.08 -1.46
N ARG A 109 -15.98 -7.57 -2.52
CA ARG A 109 -15.36 -7.43 -3.85
C ARG A 109 -14.30 -6.35 -3.84
N GLN A 110 -14.55 -5.24 -3.15
CA GLN A 110 -13.60 -4.13 -3.02
C GLN A 110 -12.34 -4.56 -2.24
N PHE A 111 -12.48 -5.29 -1.13
CA PHE A 111 -11.33 -5.87 -0.45
C PHE A 111 -10.51 -6.81 -1.33
N THR A 112 -11.16 -7.59 -2.19
CA THR A 112 -10.45 -8.46 -3.15
C THR A 112 -9.63 -7.64 -4.15
N GLY A 113 -10.19 -6.55 -4.69
CA GLY A 113 -9.45 -5.62 -5.56
C GLY A 113 -8.25 -4.96 -4.87
N ILE A 114 -8.42 -4.60 -3.59
CA ILE A 114 -7.33 -4.05 -2.77
C ILE A 114 -6.22 -5.10 -2.55
N VAL A 115 -6.56 -6.34 -2.24
CA VAL A 115 -5.58 -7.44 -2.06
C VAL A 115 -4.78 -7.67 -3.33
N ILE A 116 -5.45 -7.79 -4.49
CA ILE A 116 -4.79 -7.99 -5.77
C ILE A 116 -3.84 -6.82 -6.07
N SER A 117 -4.33 -5.59 -5.94
CA SER A 117 -3.52 -4.39 -6.19
C SER A 117 -2.31 -4.29 -5.25
N GLY A 118 -2.50 -4.65 -3.98
CA GLY A 118 -1.42 -4.68 -2.98
C GLY A 118 -0.34 -5.70 -3.32
N LEU A 119 -0.72 -6.90 -3.76
CA LEU A 119 0.24 -7.92 -4.21
C LEU A 119 1.01 -7.45 -5.45
N VAL A 120 0.33 -6.82 -6.41
CA VAL A 120 0.98 -6.23 -7.59
C VAL A 120 1.97 -5.14 -7.18
N ILE A 121 1.63 -4.28 -6.21
CA ILE A 121 2.54 -3.24 -5.70
C ILE A 121 3.80 -3.87 -5.06
N VAL A 122 3.67 -4.97 -4.33
CA VAL A 122 4.81 -5.69 -3.75
C VAL A 122 5.70 -6.26 -4.87
N ALA A 123 5.11 -6.90 -5.88
CA ALA A 123 5.85 -7.42 -7.03
C ALA A 123 6.59 -6.30 -7.80
N LEU A 124 5.92 -5.18 -8.09
CA LEU A 124 6.54 -4.01 -8.72
C LEU A 124 7.68 -3.44 -7.88
N SER A 125 7.57 -3.48 -6.56
CA SER A 125 8.64 -3.02 -5.66
C SER A 125 9.88 -3.91 -5.75
N ALA A 126 9.73 -5.21 -5.96
CA ALA A 126 10.84 -6.12 -6.22
C ALA A 126 11.50 -5.83 -7.58
N VAL A 127 10.71 -5.58 -8.62
CA VAL A 127 11.22 -5.20 -9.97
C VAL A 127 11.99 -3.88 -9.92
N LEU A 128 11.46 -2.86 -9.24
CA LEU A 128 12.16 -1.57 -9.04
C LEU A 128 13.51 -1.74 -8.33
N ARG A 129 13.57 -2.66 -7.37
CA ARG A 129 14.80 -2.97 -6.64
C ARG A 129 15.82 -3.68 -7.54
N LEU A 130 15.36 -4.60 -8.39
CA LEU A 130 16.20 -5.25 -9.40
C LEU A 130 16.80 -4.23 -10.35
N ILE A 131 15.96 -3.36 -10.94
CA ILE A 131 16.41 -2.32 -11.88
C ILE A 131 17.37 -1.33 -11.21
N SER A 132 17.14 -0.97 -9.94
CA SER A 132 18.06 -0.06 -9.24
C SER A 132 19.41 -0.68 -8.89
N ASN A 133 19.50 -2.01 -8.87
CA ASN A 133 20.72 -2.74 -8.50
C ASN A 133 21.52 -3.20 -9.73
N VAL A 134 21.03 -2.99 -10.96
CA VAL A 134 21.82 -3.26 -12.16
C VAL A 134 22.97 -2.24 -12.19
N PRO A 135 24.24 -2.68 -12.08
CA PRO A 135 25.38 -1.78 -12.15
C PRO A 135 25.40 -1.13 -13.54
N VAL A 136 25.66 0.18 -13.58
CA VAL A 136 25.85 0.98 -14.81
C VAL A 136 27.14 0.50 -15.50
N LEU A 137 27.13 -0.68 -16.11
CA LEU A 137 28.29 -1.26 -16.82
C LEU A 137 28.01 -1.46 -18.31
N VAL A 138 26.93 -0.90 -18.85
CA VAL A 138 26.69 -0.94 -20.30
C VAL A 138 26.09 0.39 -20.76
N THR A 139 26.97 1.38 -20.90
CA THR A 139 26.79 2.44 -21.90
C THR A 139 28.07 2.49 -22.74
N PRO A 140 28.06 2.03 -24.00
CA PRO A 140 29.14 2.33 -24.94
C PRO A 140 29.21 3.83 -25.24
#